data_AF-A0A926PWU5-F1
#
_entry.id   AF-A0A926PWU5-F1
#
_cell.length_a   1.000
_cell.length_b   1.000
_cell.length_c   1.000
_cell.angle_alpha   90.00
_cell.angle_beta   90.00
_cell.angle_gamma   90.00
#
_symmetry.space_group_name_H-M   'P 1'
#
loop_
_entity.id
_entity.type
_entity.pdbx_description
1 polymer ?
#
loop_
_entity_poly.entity_id
_entity_poly.type
_entity_poly.pdbx_seq_one_letter_code
_entity_poly.pdbx_strand_id
1 'polypeptide(L)'
;MKNQIIDKKLNNISDRDSNLVNRIASYELLENDVLFKFIYDPRLVFLVDNDVFNQAENRAERSSSWEGSERKDVLISGEGDNHLNGDPSQNFLIGGEGNDRLSGGDGHDFLLGENGNDVLGDYMEASIGILGQDAGDDFMDGEMATIV
;
A
#
# COMPACT_ATOMS: atom_id res chain seq x y z
N MET A 1 -25.04 -6.30 -7.64
CA MET A 1 -25.17 -6.91 -6.29
C MET A 1 -23.99 -6.39 -5.48
N LYS A 2 -24.21 -5.82 -4.30
CA LYS A 2 -23.11 -5.37 -3.42
C LYS A 2 -22.16 -6.54 -3.24
N ASN A 3 -20.91 -6.38 -3.65
CA ASN A 3 -19.95 -7.48 -3.76
C ASN A 3 -19.55 -7.89 -2.33
N GLN A 4 -20.34 -8.79 -1.72
CA GLN A 4 -20.21 -9.23 -0.32
C GLN A 4 -18.80 -9.75 0.03
N ILE A 5 -18.00 -10.07 -0.99
CA ILE A 5 -16.60 -10.49 -0.88
C ILE A 5 -15.69 -9.30 -0.54
N ILE A 6 -15.87 -8.14 -1.19
CA ILE A 6 -15.06 -6.94 -0.96
C ILE A 6 -15.36 -6.34 0.41
N ASP A 7 -16.65 -6.23 0.77
CA ASP A 7 -17.07 -5.78 2.11
C ASP A 7 -16.48 -6.69 3.20
N LYS A 8 -16.48 -8.01 2.99
CA LYS A 8 -15.92 -8.99 3.94
C LYS A 8 -14.39 -8.96 3.98
N LYS A 9 -13.71 -8.68 2.85
CA LYS A 9 -12.25 -8.49 2.81
C LYS A 9 -11.82 -7.20 3.51
N LEU A 10 -12.50 -6.09 3.24
CA LEU A 10 -12.23 -4.82 3.94
C LEU A 10 -12.49 -4.92 5.44
N ASN A 11 -13.55 -5.64 5.86
CA ASN A 11 -13.79 -5.90 7.28
C ASN A 11 -12.75 -6.86 7.90
N ASN A 12 -12.24 -7.85 7.14
CA ASN A 12 -11.15 -8.71 7.61
C ASN A 12 -9.82 -7.95 7.72
N ILE A 13 -9.58 -6.95 6.86
CA ILE A 13 -8.45 -6.02 6.97
C ILE A 13 -8.66 -5.08 8.17
N SER A 14 -9.90 -4.67 8.48
CA SER A 14 -10.20 -3.81 9.64
C SER A 14 -10.06 -4.50 11.00
N ASP A 15 -10.30 -5.82 11.05
CA ASP A 15 -10.39 -6.57 12.30
C ASP A 15 -9.05 -7.14 12.80
N ARG A 16 -7.97 -7.07 12.00
CA ARG A 16 -6.68 -7.68 12.37
C ARG A 16 -5.48 -6.76 12.46
N ASP A 17 -5.45 -5.61 11.77
CA ASP A 17 -4.38 -4.63 11.92
C ASP A 17 -4.86 -3.23 11.51
N SER A 18 -4.83 -2.34 12.49
CA SER A 18 -5.59 -1.10 12.52
C SER A 18 -4.93 0.10 11.84
N ASN A 19 -4.37 -0.03 10.63
CA ASN A 19 -3.76 1.14 9.95
C ASN A 19 -4.33 1.49 8.57
N LEU A 20 -4.64 0.54 7.68
CA LEU A 20 -5.15 0.92 6.35
C LEU A 20 -6.64 1.32 6.32
N VAL A 21 -7.51 0.52 6.95
CA VAL A 21 -8.97 0.77 6.94
C VAL A 21 -9.32 2.01 7.77
N ASN A 22 -8.53 2.29 8.81
CA ASN A 22 -8.68 3.49 9.62
C ASN A 22 -8.27 4.79 8.88
N ARG A 23 -7.70 4.67 7.67
CA ARG A 23 -7.29 5.79 6.82
C ARG A 23 -8.08 5.87 5.51
N ILE A 24 -8.95 4.90 5.21
CA ILE A 24 -9.89 4.95 4.08
C ILE A 24 -11.14 5.68 4.53
N ALA A 25 -11.35 6.90 4.04
CA ALA A 25 -12.55 7.69 4.31
C ALA A 25 -13.78 7.05 3.67
N SER A 26 -13.61 6.54 2.45
CA SER A 26 -14.63 5.80 1.72
C SER A 26 -13.98 5.04 0.57
N TYR A 27 -14.68 4.03 0.08
CA TYR A 27 -14.35 3.39 -1.18
C TYR A 27 -15.59 3.33 -2.07
N GLU A 28 -15.37 3.30 -3.38
CA GLU A 28 -16.42 3.15 -4.39
C GLU A 28 -16.06 2.00 -5.31
N LEU A 29 -17.00 1.05 -5.45
CA LEU A 29 -16.84 -0.07 -6.37
C LEU A 29 -17.26 0.37 -7.76
N LEU A 30 -16.30 0.36 -8.68
CA LEU A 30 -16.51 0.54 -10.10
C LEU A 30 -16.66 -0.83 -10.78
N GLU A 31 -16.94 -0.83 -12.09
CA GLU A 31 -17.18 -2.07 -12.84
C GLU A 31 -16.00 -3.03 -12.77
N ASN A 32 -14.77 -2.50 -12.88
CA ASN A 32 -13.53 -3.29 -12.84
C ASN A 32 -12.56 -2.87 -11.74
N ASP A 33 -12.83 -1.77 -11.02
CA ASP A 33 -11.89 -1.20 -10.06
C ASP A 33 -12.54 -0.91 -8.71
N VAL A 34 -11.72 -0.81 -7.68
CA VAL A 34 -12.04 -0.24 -6.37
C VAL A 34 -11.37 1.13 -6.27
N LEU A 35 -12.18 2.16 -6.10
CA LEU A 35 -11.74 3.53 -5.86
C LEU A 35 -11.60 3.75 -4.34
N PHE A 36 -10.39 3.93 -3.82
CA PHE A 36 -10.15 4.29 -2.41
C PHE A 36 -9.98 5.80 -2.25
N LYS A 37 -10.68 6.38 -1.28
CA LYS A 37 -10.52 7.78 -0.86
C LYS A 37 -10.01 7.81 0.56
N PHE A 38 -8.93 8.53 0.81
CA PHE A 38 -8.24 8.52 2.10
C PHE A 38 -8.67 9.69 3.00
N ILE A 39 -8.61 9.49 4.32
CA ILE A 39 -9.05 10.46 5.34
C ILE A 39 -8.15 11.68 5.40
N TYR A 40 -6.84 11.49 5.20
CA TYR A 40 -5.84 12.55 5.36
C TYR A 40 -5.67 13.44 4.12
N ASP A 41 -5.97 12.92 2.92
CA ASP A 41 -6.11 13.75 1.73
C ASP A 41 -7.27 13.24 0.85
N PRO A 42 -8.41 13.96 0.81
CA PRO A 42 -9.53 13.58 -0.05
C PRO A 42 -9.24 13.77 -1.55
N ARG A 43 -8.12 14.41 -1.92
CA ARG A 43 -7.61 14.46 -3.30
C ARG A 43 -6.81 13.21 -3.65
N LEU A 44 -6.30 12.50 -2.65
CA LEU A 44 -5.61 11.24 -2.84
C LEU A 44 -6.66 10.14 -3.04
N VAL A 45 -6.72 9.67 -4.29
CA VAL A 45 -7.69 8.70 -4.75
C VAL A 45 -6.96 7.62 -5.52
N PHE A 46 -7.18 6.37 -5.14
CA PHE A 46 -6.52 5.22 -5.77
C PHE A 46 -7.54 4.35 -6.49
N LEU A 47 -7.20 3.93 -7.70
CA LEU A 47 -7.93 2.92 -8.46
C LEU A 47 -7.14 1.62 -8.40
N VAL A 48 -7.73 0.58 -7.82
CA VAL A 48 -7.14 -0.75 -7.77
C VAL A 48 -8.07 -1.69 -8.52
N ASP A 49 -7.54 -2.42 -9.50
CA ASP A 49 -8.31 -3.44 -10.22
C ASP A 49 -8.95 -4.43 -9.22
N ASN A 50 -10.22 -4.77 -9.45
CA ASN A 50 -11.00 -5.63 -8.57
C ASN A 50 -10.35 -7.01 -8.40
N ASP A 51 -9.76 -7.58 -9.44
CA ASP A 51 -9.11 -8.89 -9.39
C ASP A 51 -7.80 -8.82 -8.59
N VAL A 52 -7.09 -7.69 -8.67
CA VAL A 52 -5.89 -7.41 -7.87
C VAL A 52 -6.26 -7.23 -6.40
N PHE A 53 -7.26 -6.40 -6.10
CA PHE A 53 -7.75 -6.20 -4.73
C PHE A 53 -8.28 -7.50 -4.11
N ASN A 54 -8.93 -8.35 -4.92
CA ASN A 54 -9.38 -9.67 -4.49
C ASN A 54 -8.23 -10.67 -4.26
N GLN A 55 -7.00 -10.35 -4.64
CA GLN A 55 -5.81 -11.16 -4.34
C GLN A 55 -4.95 -10.57 -3.22
N ALA A 56 -5.23 -9.34 -2.77
CA ALA A 56 -4.50 -8.68 -1.69
C ALA A 56 -4.30 -9.60 -0.46
N GLU A 57 -3.04 -9.72 -0.03
CA GLU A 57 -2.63 -10.45 1.17
C GLU A 57 -2.34 -9.45 2.30
N ASN A 58 -2.98 -9.63 3.45
CA ASN A 58 -2.63 -8.89 4.66
C ASN A 58 -1.67 -9.76 5.47
N ARG A 59 -0.45 -9.26 5.71
CA ARG A 59 0.60 -9.94 6.45
C ARG A 59 1.02 -9.11 7.66
N ALA A 60 0.06 -8.95 8.57
CA ALA A 60 0.15 -8.44 9.94
C ALA A 60 1.15 -9.20 10.84
N GLU A 61 2.45 -9.17 10.55
CA GLU A 61 3.47 -9.76 11.42
C GLU A 61 4.47 -8.69 11.89
N ARG A 62 4.96 -8.82 13.14
CA ARG A 62 5.84 -7.85 13.86
C ARG A 62 7.16 -7.46 13.17
N SER A 63 7.42 -8.00 11.98
CA SER A 63 8.49 -7.71 11.04
C SER A 63 8.36 -8.74 9.91
N SER A 64 8.07 -8.26 8.70
CA SER A 64 7.80 -9.08 7.53
C SER A 64 8.86 -8.86 6.46
N SER A 65 9.39 -9.94 5.89
CA SER A 65 10.14 -9.91 4.63
C SER A 65 9.25 -10.52 3.55
N TRP A 66 8.97 -9.73 2.52
CA TRP A 66 8.13 -10.15 1.40
C TRP A 66 8.79 -9.86 0.06
N GLU A 67 8.55 -10.77 -0.88
CA GLU A 67 9.00 -10.70 -2.27
C GLU A 67 7.78 -10.85 -3.17
N GLY A 68 7.66 -9.94 -4.15
CA GLY A 68 6.56 -9.91 -5.10
C GLY A 68 6.45 -11.14 -5.97
N SER A 69 5.23 -11.41 -6.40
CA SER A 69 4.92 -12.40 -7.43
C SER A 69 4.94 -11.73 -8.80
N GLU A 70 5.02 -12.44 -9.92
CA GLU A 70 4.99 -11.82 -11.27
C GLU A 70 3.61 -11.18 -11.65
N ARG A 71 2.81 -10.79 -10.66
CA ARG A 71 1.46 -10.23 -10.77
C ARG A 71 1.38 -8.97 -9.94
N LYS A 72 0.49 -8.07 -10.35
CA LYS A 72 0.18 -6.88 -9.55
C LYS A 72 -0.23 -7.29 -8.13
N ASP A 73 0.55 -6.88 -7.15
CA ASP A 73 0.32 -7.25 -5.77
C ASP A 73 -0.15 -6.05 -4.92
N VAL A 74 -0.97 -6.34 -3.91
CA VAL A 74 -1.36 -5.40 -2.87
C VAL A 74 -0.97 -6.02 -1.54
N LEU A 75 -0.01 -5.40 -0.86
CA LEU A 75 0.55 -5.89 0.40
C LEU A 75 0.52 -4.82 1.49
N ILE A 76 0.17 -5.26 2.69
CA ILE A 76 0.16 -4.45 3.92
C ILE A 76 0.87 -5.28 5.00
N SER A 77 2.00 -4.78 5.52
CA SER A 77 2.81 -5.51 6.53
C SER A 77 2.48 -5.24 8.01
N GLY A 78 1.83 -4.12 8.32
CA GLY A 78 1.36 -3.86 9.70
C GLY A 78 2.47 -3.36 10.63
N GLU A 79 2.44 -3.70 11.92
CA GLU A 79 3.45 -3.23 12.89
C GLU A 79 4.83 -3.93 12.70
N GLY A 80 5.92 -3.21 13.00
CA GLY A 80 7.30 -3.71 12.97
C GLY A 80 8.16 -3.06 11.89
N ASP A 81 9.48 -3.24 11.95
CA ASP A 81 10.38 -2.83 10.86
C ASP A 81 10.30 -3.91 9.75
N ASN A 82 9.77 -3.57 8.58
CA ASN A 82 9.50 -4.48 7.48
C ASN A 82 10.43 -4.27 6.28
N HIS A 83 10.58 -5.32 5.47
CA HIS A 83 11.30 -5.30 4.20
C HIS A 83 10.35 -5.82 3.10
N LEU A 84 9.82 -4.90 2.31
CA LEU A 84 8.88 -5.20 1.22
C LEU A 84 9.58 -5.00 -0.12
N ASN A 85 9.76 -6.06 -0.89
CA ASN A 85 10.30 -5.98 -2.24
C ASN A 85 9.22 -6.42 -3.23
N GLY A 86 8.76 -5.49 -4.07
CA GLY A 86 7.94 -5.78 -5.23
C GLY A 86 8.74 -6.43 -6.36
N ASP A 87 7.99 -6.86 -7.37
CA ASP A 87 8.50 -7.50 -8.57
C ASP A 87 8.47 -6.51 -9.76
N PRO A 88 8.81 -6.94 -10.99
CA PRO A 88 8.68 -6.11 -12.20
C PRO A 88 7.26 -5.72 -12.64
N SER A 89 6.24 -5.99 -11.83
CA SER A 89 4.84 -5.65 -12.07
C SER A 89 4.42 -4.43 -11.23
N GLN A 90 3.19 -3.96 -11.41
CA GLN A 90 2.69 -2.83 -10.63
C GLN A 90 2.23 -3.28 -9.24
N ASN A 91 2.90 -2.78 -8.21
CA ASN A 91 2.70 -3.14 -6.82
C ASN A 91 2.10 -1.99 -5.99
N PHE A 92 1.33 -2.34 -4.96
CA PHE A 92 0.87 -1.45 -3.92
C PHE A 92 1.41 -1.95 -2.59
N LEU A 93 2.47 -1.33 -2.08
CA LEU A 93 3.17 -1.76 -0.87
C LEU A 93 2.98 -0.73 0.25
N ILE A 94 2.59 -1.23 1.43
CA ILE A 94 2.28 -0.39 2.58
C ILE A 94 2.99 -0.97 3.81
N GLY A 95 3.93 -0.19 4.36
CA GLY A 95 4.86 -0.58 5.42
C GLY A 95 4.15 -0.79 6.74
N GLY A 96 3.54 0.28 7.26
CA GLY A 96 2.81 0.25 8.52
C GLY A 96 3.53 1.00 9.63
N GLU A 97 3.37 0.56 10.88
CA GLU A 97 4.11 1.19 11.97
C GLU A 97 5.50 0.57 12.08
N GLY A 98 6.58 1.35 12.01
CA GLY A 98 7.94 0.85 12.10
C GLY A 98 8.87 1.59 11.15
N ASN A 99 10.15 1.23 11.13
CA ASN A 99 11.10 1.76 10.14
C ASN A 99 11.18 0.77 8.98
N ASP A 100 10.39 1.02 7.96
CA ASP A 100 10.19 0.11 6.85
C ASP A 100 11.16 0.38 5.70
N ARG A 101 11.43 -0.67 4.92
CA ARG A 101 12.10 -0.56 3.62
C ARG A 101 11.19 -1.13 2.57
N LEU A 102 10.70 -0.25 1.69
CA LEU A 102 9.83 -0.61 0.59
C LEU A 102 10.59 -0.42 -0.73
N SER A 103 10.61 -1.44 -1.57
CA SER A 103 11.14 -1.39 -2.93
C SER A 103 10.03 -1.78 -3.89
N GLY A 104 9.64 -0.90 -4.82
CA GLY A 104 8.58 -1.19 -5.80
C GLY A 104 8.96 -2.28 -6.80
N GLY A 105 10.24 -2.36 -7.17
CA GLY A 105 10.67 -3.19 -8.28
C GLY A 105 10.69 -2.38 -9.58
N ASP A 106 10.63 -3.05 -10.73
CA ASP A 106 10.36 -2.34 -11.99
C ASP A 106 8.84 -2.19 -12.07
N GLY A 107 8.31 -1.03 -12.47
CA GLY A 107 6.85 -0.94 -12.52
C GLY A 107 6.32 0.47 -12.40
N HIS A 108 5.03 0.55 -12.11
CA HIS A 108 4.34 1.78 -11.73
C HIS A 108 3.76 1.54 -10.35
N ASP A 109 4.65 1.56 -9.37
CA ASP A 109 4.39 1.11 -8.02
C ASP A 109 3.86 2.26 -7.16
N PHE A 110 3.15 1.87 -6.11
CA PHE A 110 2.67 2.77 -5.08
C PHE A 110 3.24 2.33 -3.75
N LEU A 111 4.09 3.17 -3.17
CA LEU A 111 4.79 2.88 -1.93
C LEU A 111 4.34 3.86 -0.85
N LEU A 112 3.91 3.33 0.29
CA LEU A 112 3.52 4.10 1.47
C LEU A 112 4.24 3.55 2.70
N GLY A 113 5.12 4.36 3.31
CA GLY A 113 5.85 4.00 4.51
C GLY A 113 4.96 3.86 5.74
N GLU A 114 4.17 4.90 6.00
CA GLU A 114 3.41 5.11 7.25
C GLU A 114 4.32 5.55 8.42
N ASN A 115 4.01 5.18 9.68
CA ASN A 115 4.68 5.78 10.83
C ASN A 115 6.08 5.20 11.05
N GLY A 116 7.10 6.03 10.94
CA GLY A 116 8.46 5.70 11.36
C GLY A 116 9.46 6.41 10.48
N ASN A 117 10.70 5.90 10.41
CA ASN A 117 11.69 6.42 9.45
C ASN A 117 11.81 5.41 8.32
N ASP A 118 11.14 5.71 7.21
CA ASP A 118 11.01 4.75 6.12
C ASP A 118 11.98 5.02 4.98
N VAL A 119 12.32 3.96 4.25
CA VAL A 119 13.09 4.03 3.00
C VAL A 119 12.25 3.46 1.88
N LEU A 120 11.87 4.31 0.93
CA LEU A 120 11.08 3.93 -0.23
C LEU A 120 11.98 3.99 -1.47
N GLY A 121 12.11 2.89 -2.21
CA GLY A 121 12.95 2.75 -3.38
C GLY A 121 12.19 2.27 -4.62
N ASP A 122 12.52 2.79 -5.79
CA ASP A 122 11.98 2.34 -7.07
C ASP A 122 13.01 2.51 -8.19
N TYR A 123 12.90 1.69 -9.22
CA TYR A 123 13.80 1.67 -10.36
C TYR A 123 13.27 2.43 -11.60
N MET A 124 12.03 2.94 -11.63
CA MET A 124 11.46 3.70 -12.77
C MET A 124 10.70 5.01 -12.43
N GLU A 125 10.58 5.93 -13.40
CA GLU A 125 10.12 7.34 -13.23
C GLU A 125 8.61 7.57 -12.94
N ALA A 126 7.80 6.51 -12.80
CA ALA A 126 6.34 6.65 -12.76
C ALA A 126 5.67 6.00 -11.55
N SER A 127 6.47 5.61 -10.58
CA SER A 127 5.99 5.16 -9.29
C SER A 127 5.73 6.35 -8.37
N ILE A 128 4.72 6.20 -7.52
CA ILE A 128 4.27 7.22 -6.58
C ILE A 128 4.68 6.80 -5.18
N GLY A 129 5.60 7.55 -4.61
CA GLY A 129 6.00 7.44 -3.22
C GLY A 129 5.19 8.43 -2.38
N ILE A 130 4.56 7.92 -1.32
CA ILE A 130 3.87 8.73 -0.33
C ILE A 130 4.64 8.57 0.96
N LEU A 131 5.43 9.58 1.29
CA LEU A 131 5.89 9.79 2.65
C LEU A 131 4.66 10.30 3.39
N GLY A 132 4.19 9.58 4.40
CA GLY A 132 3.01 10.03 5.11
C GLY A 132 3.30 11.38 5.78
N GLN A 133 2.26 12.05 6.28
CA GLN A 133 2.44 13.19 7.19
C GLN A 133 2.69 12.72 8.62
N ASP A 134 3.40 11.60 8.76
CA ASP A 134 3.65 10.87 9.99
C ASP A 134 4.95 11.29 10.66
N ALA A 135 5.23 10.68 11.81
CA ALA A 135 6.38 11.00 12.63
C ALA A 135 7.61 10.19 12.18
N GLY A 136 8.62 10.89 11.65
CA GLY A 136 9.93 10.34 11.33
C GLY A 136 10.60 11.08 10.19
N ASP A 137 11.82 10.68 9.89
CA ASP A 137 12.65 11.21 8.82
C ASP A 137 12.68 10.19 7.68
N ASP A 138 11.71 10.28 6.77
CA ASP A 138 11.62 9.36 5.65
C ASP A 138 12.55 9.74 4.49
N PHE A 139 12.93 8.72 3.72
CA PHE A 139 13.82 8.83 2.59
C PHE A 139 13.24 8.11 1.37
N MET A 140 13.14 8.82 0.24
CA MET A 140 12.89 8.20 -1.06
C MET A 140 14.18 8.13 -1.87
N ASP A 141 14.46 6.96 -2.42
CA ASP A 141 15.50 6.70 -3.41
C ASP A 141 14.86 6.36 -4.76
N GLY A 142 15.44 6.86 -5.85
CA GLY A 142 14.90 6.67 -7.21
C GLY A 142 14.01 7.82 -7.72
N GLU A 143 13.45 7.63 -8.91
CA GLU A 143 12.71 8.66 -9.66
C GLU A 143 11.19 8.64 -9.36
N MET A 144 10.83 8.66 -8.08
CA MET A 144 9.42 8.64 -7.69
C MET A 144 8.78 10.03 -7.69
N ALA A 145 7.52 10.08 -8.12
CA ALA A 145 6.67 11.24 -7.89
C ALA A 145 6.23 11.27 -6.42
N THR A 146 6.64 12.31 -5.70
CA THR A 146 6.24 12.50 -4.30
C THR A 146 4.90 13.21 -4.17
N ILE A 147 4.03 12.69 -3.31
CA ILE A 147 2.87 13.41 -2.80
C ILE A 147 3.09 13.65 -1.30
N VAL A 148 3.17 14.93 -0.90
CA VAL A 148 3.33 15.43 0.48
C VAL A 148 2.05 16.11 0.98
#